data_AF-A0A9E1VEC5-F1
#
_entry.id   AF-A0A9E1VEC5-F1
#
_cell.length_a   1.000
_cell.length_b   1.000
_cell.length_c   1.000
_cell.angle_alpha   90.00
_cell.angle_beta   90.00
_cell.angle_gamma   90.00
#
_symmetry.space_group_name_H-M   'P 1'
#
loop_
_entity.id
_entity.type
_entity.pdbx_description
1 polymer ?
#
loop_
_entity_poly.entity_id
_entity_poly.type
_entity_poly.pdbx_seq_one_letter_code
_entity_poly.pdbx_strand_id
1 'polypeptide(L)'
;FDLDRALLNGMSDAINGLVLSHDKEEIELLLNNRYTDKVSISSFFDNNSVFGIPLKYSYNRGAIPVRGTTKTSGNGIVEIPLNGFIPGISQSELIVEVDISSFSKVLNLLSPLSPLLDGITSTPLRIPILLERPKIYVVGTEKMYLRTISQGALIPALRAALIEEGVEVIDHATSKALTLTVNADTQAGGGGSGFFIAYLNATIELTDENGKLIMQKNLERIKGVQLDRLKAGQEAYRKAGIEIKGRFTSKFVGALYE
;
A
#
# COMPACT_ATOMS: atom_id res chain seq x y z
N PHE A 1 -39.55 35.52 6.46
CA PHE A 1 -40.17 34.24 6.09
C PHE A 1 -40.08 33.93 4.59
N ASP A 2 -40.63 34.75 3.67
CA ASP A 2 -40.51 34.45 2.22
C ASP A 2 -39.10 34.61 1.65
N LEU A 3 -38.36 35.65 2.08
CA LEU A 3 -36.97 35.86 1.67
C LEU A 3 -36.05 34.75 2.17
N ASP A 4 -36.27 34.30 3.41
CA ASP A 4 -35.50 33.23 4.06
C ASP A 4 -35.67 31.89 3.35
N ARG A 5 -36.91 31.60 2.92
CA ARG A 5 -37.23 30.39 2.16
C ARG A 5 -36.69 30.44 0.74
N ALA A 6 -36.74 31.61 0.10
CA ALA A 6 -36.16 31.82 -1.24
C ALA A 6 -34.63 31.68 -1.24
N LEU A 7 -33.94 32.21 -0.21
CA LEU A 7 -32.50 32.07 -0.03
C LEU A 7 -32.11 30.60 0.21
N LEU A 8 -32.86 29.89 1.05
CA LEU A 8 -32.61 28.48 1.33
C LEU A 8 -32.80 27.61 0.09
N ASN A 9 -33.87 27.84 -0.67
CA ASN A 9 -34.12 27.11 -1.92
C ASN A 9 -33.00 27.40 -2.93
N GLY A 10 -32.65 28.66 -3.14
CA GLY A 10 -31.56 29.03 -4.05
C GLY A 10 -30.21 28.45 -3.65
N MET A 11 -29.93 28.32 -2.34
CA MET A 11 -28.73 27.66 -1.84
C MET A 11 -28.76 26.15 -2.03
N SER A 12 -29.91 25.52 -1.78
CA SER A 12 -30.09 24.09 -2.00
C SER A 12 -29.94 23.76 -3.48
N ASP A 13 -30.52 24.58 -4.35
CA ASP A 13 -30.38 24.48 -5.80
C ASP A 13 -28.93 24.71 -6.25
N ALA A 14 -28.22 25.67 -5.63
CA ALA A 14 -26.81 25.92 -5.91
C ALA A 14 -25.91 24.74 -5.51
N ILE A 15 -26.14 24.14 -4.34
CA ILE A 15 -25.37 22.97 -3.87
C ILE A 15 -25.71 21.73 -4.70
N ASN A 16 -27.00 21.51 -5.01
CA ASN A 16 -27.45 20.37 -5.81
C ASN A 16 -27.02 20.49 -7.28
N GLY A 17 -26.96 21.72 -7.82
CA GLY A 17 -26.46 22.00 -9.16
C GLY A 17 -24.94 22.01 -9.28
N LEU A 18 -24.23 21.85 -8.16
CA LEU A 18 -22.78 21.78 -8.17
C LEU A 18 -22.31 20.41 -8.65
N VAL A 19 -21.58 20.40 -9.76
CA VAL A 19 -21.03 19.19 -10.37
C VAL A 19 -19.53 19.15 -10.14
N LEU A 20 -19.06 18.06 -9.54
CA LEU A 20 -17.63 17.77 -9.44
C LEU A 20 -17.20 16.93 -10.65
N SER A 21 -16.04 17.27 -11.21
CA SER A 21 -15.39 16.54 -12.29
C SER A 21 -13.95 16.22 -11.93
N HIS A 22 -13.37 15.23 -12.58
CA HIS A 22 -12.02 14.75 -12.33
C HIS A 22 -11.21 14.65 -13.62
N ASP A 23 -9.89 14.74 -13.49
CA ASP A 23 -8.94 14.53 -14.60
C ASP A 23 -8.68 13.05 -14.93
N LYS A 24 -9.08 12.12 -14.05
CA LYS A 24 -8.81 10.68 -14.17
C LYS A 24 -10.05 9.84 -13.88
N GLU A 25 -10.41 8.97 -14.84
CA GLU A 25 -11.49 7.97 -14.65
C GLU A 25 -11.07 6.86 -13.69
N GLU A 26 -9.77 6.55 -13.64
CA GLU A 26 -9.17 5.56 -12.74
C GLU A 26 -7.77 6.00 -12.33
N ILE A 27 -7.38 5.68 -11.09
CA ILE A 27 -6.09 6.02 -10.52
C ILE A 27 -5.25 4.75 -10.40
N GLU A 28 -4.18 4.67 -11.18
CA GLU A 28 -3.23 3.55 -11.14
C GLU A 28 -2.01 3.89 -10.27
N LEU A 29 -1.87 3.15 -9.16
CA LEU A 29 -0.73 3.26 -8.25
C LEU A 29 0.22 2.10 -8.47
N LEU A 30 1.47 2.43 -8.80
CA LEU A 30 2.47 1.51 -9.31
C LEU A 30 3.72 1.55 -8.43
N LEU A 31 4.57 0.53 -8.52
CA LEU A 31 5.84 0.53 -7.79
C LEU A 31 6.75 1.70 -8.20
N ASN A 32 6.74 2.09 -9.49
CA ASN A 32 7.61 3.16 -10.01
C ASN A 32 7.28 4.56 -9.45
N ASN A 33 6.01 4.80 -9.09
CA ASN A 33 5.54 6.03 -8.45
C ASN A 33 5.42 5.87 -6.94
N ARG A 34 5.94 4.76 -6.38
CA ARG A 34 5.89 4.40 -4.96
C ARG A 34 4.49 4.43 -4.38
N TYR A 35 3.52 4.05 -5.20
CA TYR A 35 2.10 4.08 -4.83
C TYR A 35 1.62 5.48 -4.43
N THR A 36 2.14 6.51 -5.11
CA THR A 36 1.73 7.91 -4.92
C THR A 36 1.22 8.51 -6.22
N ASP A 37 0.20 9.33 -6.12
CA ASP A 37 -0.35 10.08 -7.26
C ASP A 37 -1.08 11.34 -6.78
N LYS A 38 -1.55 12.16 -7.72
CA LYS A 38 -2.42 13.30 -7.48
C LYS A 38 -3.60 13.26 -8.43
N VAL A 39 -4.74 13.72 -7.94
CA VAL A 39 -5.99 13.82 -8.72
C VAL A 39 -6.48 15.25 -8.69
N SER A 40 -6.81 15.79 -9.86
CA SER A 40 -7.34 17.14 -9.99
C SER A 40 -8.87 17.07 -10.00
N ILE A 41 -9.49 17.73 -9.02
CA ILE A 41 -10.94 17.85 -8.94
C ILE A 41 -11.34 19.27 -9.33
N SER A 42 -12.28 19.38 -10.26
CA SER A 42 -12.84 20.64 -10.73
C SER A 42 -14.30 20.76 -10.30
N SER A 43 -14.73 21.96 -9.93
CA SER A 43 -16.13 22.23 -9.57
C SER A 43 -16.81 23.14 -10.58
N PHE A 44 -18.02 22.77 -10.99
CA PHE A 44 -18.85 23.50 -11.95
C PHE A 44 -20.24 23.78 -11.39
N PHE A 45 -20.80 24.91 -11.77
CA PHE A 45 -22.22 25.24 -11.58
C PHE A 45 -22.74 25.86 -12.88
N ASP A 46 -23.83 25.30 -13.44
CA ASP A 46 -24.35 25.70 -14.76
C ASP A 46 -23.27 25.81 -15.85
N ASN A 47 -22.40 24.79 -15.94
CA ASN A 47 -21.23 24.72 -16.84
C ASN A 47 -20.14 25.79 -16.64
N ASN A 48 -20.24 26.65 -15.61
CA ASN A 48 -19.20 27.61 -15.28
C ASN A 48 -18.33 27.08 -14.16
N SER A 49 -17.01 27.25 -14.28
CA SER A 49 -16.08 26.90 -13.20
C SER A 49 -16.34 27.79 -11.98
N VAL A 50 -16.49 27.16 -10.82
CA VAL A 50 -16.72 27.84 -9.54
C VAL A 50 -15.55 27.60 -8.59
N PHE A 51 -15.13 28.65 -7.87
CA PHE A 51 -13.98 28.62 -6.97
C PHE A 51 -14.39 28.73 -5.51
N GLY A 52 -13.45 28.41 -4.59
CA GLY A 52 -13.66 28.52 -3.15
C GLY A 52 -14.62 27.47 -2.57
N ILE A 53 -14.97 26.45 -3.36
CA ILE A 53 -15.88 25.39 -2.94
C ILE A 53 -15.15 24.48 -1.95
N PRO A 54 -15.63 24.36 -0.69
CA PRO A 54 -15.07 23.46 0.29
C PRO A 54 -15.45 22.03 -0.06
N LEU A 55 -14.44 21.18 -0.18
CA LEU A 55 -14.58 19.75 -0.43
C LEU A 55 -14.04 18.98 0.79
N LYS A 56 -14.67 17.86 1.09
CA LYS A 56 -14.08 16.81 1.93
C LYS A 56 -13.81 15.60 1.06
N TYR A 57 -12.72 14.91 1.35
CA TYR A 57 -12.33 13.72 0.63
C TYR A 57 -11.94 12.61 1.60
N SER A 58 -12.11 11.38 1.15
CA SER A 58 -11.61 10.21 1.85
C SER A 58 -11.21 9.10 0.90
N TYR A 59 -10.17 8.36 1.28
CA TYR A 59 -9.78 7.14 0.57
C TYR A 59 -9.23 6.11 1.55
N ASN A 60 -9.40 4.83 1.23
CA ASN A 60 -8.86 3.76 2.06
C ASN A 60 -7.41 3.48 1.68
N ARG A 61 -6.53 3.46 2.68
CA ARG A 61 -5.12 3.07 2.55
C ARG A 61 -4.77 1.83 3.37
N GLY A 62 -5.80 1.07 3.80
CA GLY A 62 -5.73 -0.28 4.36
C GLY A 62 -6.14 -0.35 5.81
N ALA A 63 -5.41 0.35 6.68
CA ALA A 63 -5.71 0.35 8.11
C ALA A 63 -6.73 1.46 8.45
N ILE A 64 -6.31 2.71 8.32
CA ILE A 64 -7.11 3.89 8.66
C ILE A 64 -7.34 4.71 7.39
N PRO A 65 -8.60 4.96 7.00
CA PRO A 65 -8.89 5.79 5.83
C PRO A 65 -8.36 7.19 6.04
N VAL A 66 -7.74 7.73 5.01
CA VAL A 66 -7.37 9.14 4.99
C VAL A 66 -8.64 9.94 4.83
N ARG A 67 -8.78 11.01 5.61
CA ARG A 67 -9.87 11.97 5.52
C ARG A 67 -9.25 13.36 5.56
N GLY A 68 -9.70 14.23 4.68
CA GLY A 68 -9.23 15.61 4.62
C GLY A 68 -10.31 16.54 4.14
N THR A 69 -10.05 17.84 4.32
CA THR A 69 -10.83 18.91 3.71
C THR A 69 -9.92 19.79 2.90
N THR A 70 -10.44 20.36 1.82
CA THR A 70 -9.72 21.26 0.94
C THR A 70 -10.70 22.26 0.31
N LYS A 71 -10.19 23.23 -0.45
CA LYS A 71 -11.02 24.22 -1.16
C LYS A 71 -10.53 24.37 -2.58
N THR A 72 -11.45 24.53 -3.52
CA THR A 72 -11.07 24.83 -4.91
C THR A 72 -10.40 26.19 -5.00
N SER A 73 -9.32 26.26 -5.78
CA SER A 73 -8.53 27.48 -5.97
C SER A 73 -9.22 28.44 -6.95
N GLY A 74 -8.58 29.58 -7.28
CA GLY A 74 -9.20 30.64 -8.09
C GLY A 74 -9.61 30.25 -9.52
N ASN A 75 -9.15 29.10 -10.02
CA ASN A 75 -9.57 28.51 -11.30
C ASN A 75 -10.62 27.39 -11.15
N GLY A 76 -11.12 27.14 -9.94
CA GLY A 76 -12.09 26.10 -9.62
C GLY A 76 -11.51 24.69 -9.51
N ILE A 77 -10.18 24.56 -9.46
CA ILE A 77 -9.47 23.27 -9.41
C ILE A 77 -8.81 23.08 -8.03
N VAL A 78 -8.75 21.84 -7.56
CA VAL A 78 -7.96 21.41 -6.41
C VAL A 78 -7.23 20.10 -6.70
N GLU A 79 -5.98 19.99 -6.24
CA GLU A 79 -5.23 18.72 -6.27
C GLU A 79 -5.39 17.99 -4.94
N ILE A 80 -5.77 16.71 -5.01
CA ILE A 80 -5.79 15.80 -3.86
C ILE A 80 -4.59 14.86 -3.98
N PRO A 81 -3.59 14.94 -3.07
CA PRO A 81 -2.50 13.99 -3.05
C PRO A 81 -2.96 12.65 -2.47
N LEU A 82 -2.58 11.57 -3.14
CA LEU A 82 -2.81 10.19 -2.73
C LEU A 82 -1.47 9.58 -2.35
N ASN A 83 -1.36 9.16 -1.09
CA ASN A 83 -0.13 8.58 -0.54
C ASN A 83 -0.40 7.67 0.67
N GLY A 84 0.67 6.98 1.07
CA GLY A 84 0.73 6.20 2.31
C GLY A 84 -0.11 4.92 2.28
N PHE A 85 -0.28 4.32 1.09
CA PHE A 85 -0.94 3.03 0.97
C PHE A 85 -0.11 1.94 1.63
N ILE A 86 -0.77 1.02 2.32
CA ILE A 86 -0.10 -0.14 2.90
C ILE A 86 -0.12 -1.32 1.92
N PRO A 87 0.85 -2.24 2.02
CA PRO A 87 0.83 -3.49 1.29
C PRO A 87 -0.45 -4.32 1.49
N GLY A 88 -0.82 -5.13 0.50
CA GLY A 88 -1.95 -6.06 0.58
C GLY A 88 -3.28 -5.52 0.03
N ILE A 89 -3.39 -4.23 -0.25
CA ILE A 89 -4.56 -3.66 -0.91
C ILE A 89 -4.33 -3.67 -2.42
N SER A 90 -5.29 -4.19 -3.17
CA SER A 90 -5.29 -4.11 -4.64
C SER A 90 -6.28 -3.10 -5.20
N GLN A 91 -7.29 -2.71 -4.41
CA GLN A 91 -8.36 -1.80 -4.83
C GLN A 91 -8.76 -0.88 -3.68
N SER A 92 -8.99 0.38 -4.01
CA SER A 92 -9.54 1.40 -3.12
C SER A 92 -10.42 2.36 -3.93
N GLU A 93 -10.98 3.36 -3.27
CA GLU A 93 -11.81 4.38 -3.89
C GLU A 93 -11.49 5.74 -3.25
N LEU A 94 -11.31 6.75 -4.10
CA LEU A 94 -11.32 8.15 -3.68
C LEU A 94 -12.76 8.65 -3.73
N ILE A 95 -13.27 9.04 -2.58
CA ILE A 95 -14.58 9.67 -2.43
C ILE A 95 -14.36 11.16 -2.18
N VAL A 96 -14.96 12.01 -3.00
CA VAL A 96 -14.91 13.48 -2.86
C VAL A 96 -16.32 14.02 -2.84
N GLU A 97 -16.63 14.91 -1.91
CA GLU A 97 -17.95 15.49 -1.76
C GLU A 97 -17.84 16.93 -1.27
N VAL A 98 -18.88 17.72 -1.51
CA VAL A 98 -18.95 19.09 -1.00
C VAL A 98 -19.07 19.06 0.53
N ASP A 99 -18.26 19.86 1.21
CA ASP A 99 -18.33 20.01 2.65
C ASP A 99 -19.39 21.06 3.04
N ILE A 100 -20.64 20.59 3.10
CA ILE A 100 -21.82 21.39 3.48
C ILE A 100 -21.68 21.93 4.91
N SER A 101 -20.98 21.21 5.80
CA SER A 101 -20.75 21.66 7.18
C SER A 101 -19.88 22.91 7.26
N SER A 102 -18.95 23.08 6.31
CA SER A 102 -18.15 24.30 6.19
C SER A 102 -19.00 25.49 5.75
N PHE A 103 -19.98 25.28 4.86
CA PHE A 103 -20.94 26.33 4.48
C PHE A 103 -21.86 26.69 5.66
N SER A 104 -22.37 25.70 6.40
CA SER A 104 -23.28 25.96 7.52
C SER A 104 -22.62 26.77 8.64
N LYS A 105 -21.30 26.62 8.88
CA LYS A 105 -20.54 27.45 9.84
C LYS A 105 -20.51 28.92 9.44
N VAL A 106 -20.33 29.24 8.17
CA VAL A 106 -20.37 30.63 7.68
C VAL A 106 -21.77 31.21 7.84
N LEU A 107 -22.79 30.40 7.55
CA LEU A 107 -24.19 30.85 7.58
C LEU A 107 -24.74 30.98 8.98
N ASN A 108 -24.30 30.15 9.93
CA ASN A 108 -24.62 30.29 11.36
C ASN A 108 -24.31 31.70 11.90
N LEU A 109 -23.28 32.35 11.37
CA LEU A 109 -22.91 33.72 11.75
C LEU A 109 -23.82 34.78 11.13
N LEU A 110 -24.52 34.43 10.05
CA LEU A 110 -25.29 35.35 9.21
C LEU A 110 -26.80 35.13 9.31
N SER A 111 -27.27 33.96 9.78
CA SER A 111 -28.68 33.58 9.76
C SER A 111 -28.99 32.39 10.68
N PRO A 112 -30.17 32.37 11.36
CA PRO A 112 -30.63 31.25 12.19
C PRO A 112 -31.07 30.01 11.37
N LEU A 113 -30.90 30.02 10.05
CA LEU A 113 -31.35 28.97 9.12
C LEU A 113 -30.35 27.81 8.95
N SER A 114 -29.24 27.81 9.69
CA SER A 114 -28.23 26.76 9.61
C SER A 114 -28.72 25.33 9.78
N PRO A 115 -29.75 24.99 10.61
CA PRO A 115 -30.21 23.61 10.75
C PRO A 115 -30.90 23.08 9.49
N LEU A 116 -31.30 23.97 8.56
CA LEU A 116 -31.96 23.58 7.31
C LEU A 116 -30.95 23.09 6.26
N LEU A 117 -29.65 23.36 6.46
CA LEU A 117 -28.58 22.86 5.62
C LEU A 117 -28.21 21.41 5.97
N ASP A 118 -28.57 20.94 7.17
CA ASP A 118 -28.26 19.58 7.63
C ASP A 118 -28.98 18.49 6.80
N GLY A 119 -30.01 18.87 6.04
CA GLY A 119 -30.74 17.99 5.12
C GLY A 119 -30.25 18.02 3.67
N ILE A 120 -29.33 18.93 3.32
CA ILE A 120 -28.77 19.01 1.96
C ILE A 120 -27.69 17.95 1.82
N THR A 121 -27.71 17.20 0.72
CA THR A 121 -26.71 16.18 0.43
C THR A 121 -26.09 16.46 -0.94
N SER A 122 -24.77 16.38 -1.03
CA SER A 122 -24.05 16.40 -2.30
C SER A 122 -23.92 14.97 -2.80
N THR A 123 -24.10 14.76 -4.11
CA THR A 123 -23.71 13.48 -4.71
C THR A 123 -22.19 13.33 -4.58
N PRO A 124 -21.68 12.26 -3.95
CA PRO A 124 -20.25 12.05 -3.86
C PRO A 124 -19.68 11.63 -5.21
N LEU A 125 -18.59 12.26 -5.61
CA LEU A 125 -17.73 11.82 -6.69
C LEU A 125 -16.91 10.64 -6.21
N ARG A 126 -16.87 9.56 -7.00
CA ARG A 126 -16.16 8.32 -6.69
C ARG A 126 -15.22 7.99 -7.82
N ILE A 127 -13.95 7.80 -7.50
CA ILE A 127 -12.91 7.45 -8.47
C ILE A 127 -12.22 6.17 -8.00
N PRO A 128 -12.25 5.08 -8.78
CA PRO A 128 -11.56 3.84 -8.44
C PRO A 128 -10.05 4.06 -8.38
N ILE A 129 -9.41 3.43 -7.39
CA ILE A 129 -7.96 3.38 -7.23
C ILE A 129 -7.53 1.92 -7.38
N LEU A 130 -6.72 1.62 -8.39
CA LEU A 130 -6.08 0.34 -8.56
C LEU A 130 -4.64 0.39 -8.06
N LEU A 131 -4.26 -0.58 -7.26
CA LEU A 131 -2.90 -0.74 -6.76
C LEU A 131 -2.29 -1.99 -7.40
N GLU A 132 -1.27 -1.81 -8.25
CA GLU A 132 -0.56 -2.94 -8.84
C GLU A 132 0.32 -3.60 -7.78
N ARG A 133 0.10 -4.90 -7.54
CA ARG A 133 0.94 -5.64 -6.60
C ARG A 133 2.38 -5.66 -7.09
N PRO A 134 3.37 -5.44 -6.20
CA PRO A 134 4.75 -5.50 -6.61
C PRO A 134 5.08 -6.91 -7.08
N LYS A 135 5.76 -7.01 -8.23
CA LYS A 135 6.18 -8.29 -8.82
C LYS A 135 7.58 -8.63 -8.36
N ILE A 136 7.76 -9.81 -7.79
CA ILE A 136 9.05 -10.28 -7.31
C ILE A 136 9.38 -11.66 -7.88
N TYR A 137 10.50 -11.74 -8.57
CA TYR A 137 11.11 -12.99 -8.98
C TYR A 137 12.04 -13.49 -7.87
N VAL A 138 11.73 -14.63 -7.27
CA VAL A 138 12.56 -15.23 -6.21
C VAL A 138 13.45 -16.31 -6.81
N VAL A 139 14.76 -16.14 -6.70
CA VAL A 139 15.78 -17.04 -7.24
C VAL A 139 16.89 -17.27 -6.22
N GLY A 140 17.58 -18.39 -6.29
CA GLY A 140 18.63 -18.66 -5.33
C GLY A 140 19.22 -20.05 -5.38
N THR A 141 20.25 -20.25 -4.56
CA THR A 141 20.85 -21.56 -4.32
C THR A 141 20.83 -21.88 -2.83
N GLU A 142 20.19 -22.99 -2.48
CA GLU A 142 20.24 -23.57 -1.14
C GLU A 142 21.22 -24.75 -1.14
N LYS A 143 22.13 -24.75 -0.17
CA LYS A 143 23.16 -25.79 0.00
C LYS A 143 23.09 -26.38 1.40
N MET A 144 23.37 -27.67 1.47
CA MET A 144 23.56 -28.37 2.72
C MET A 144 24.96 -28.96 2.75
N TYR A 145 25.82 -28.39 3.58
CA TYR A 145 27.22 -28.80 3.70
C TYR A 145 27.94 -28.67 2.35
N LEU A 146 27.85 -27.49 1.73
CA LEU A 146 28.43 -27.15 0.41
C LEU A 146 27.80 -27.88 -0.79
N ARG A 147 26.82 -28.77 -0.57
CA ARG A 147 26.12 -29.50 -1.64
C ARG A 147 24.77 -28.86 -1.92
N THR A 148 24.51 -28.49 -3.16
CA THR A 148 23.21 -27.96 -3.57
C THR A 148 22.09 -28.97 -3.27
N ILE A 149 21.00 -28.48 -2.69
CA ILE A 149 19.81 -29.27 -2.42
C ILE A 149 18.69 -28.85 -3.37
N SER A 150 17.94 -29.84 -3.88
CA SER A 150 16.78 -29.60 -4.76
C SER A 150 15.50 -29.26 -3.99
N GLN A 151 15.43 -29.67 -2.71
CA GLN A 151 14.30 -29.42 -1.82
C GLN A 151 14.74 -28.51 -0.67
N GLY A 152 15.09 -27.28 -1.00
CA GLY A 152 15.30 -26.23 -0.01
C GLY A 152 13.99 -25.78 0.62
N ALA A 153 14.06 -25.34 1.88
CA ALA A 153 12.87 -24.90 2.64
C ALA A 153 12.77 -23.38 2.72
N LEU A 154 13.86 -22.65 2.46
CA LEU A 154 13.92 -21.20 2.63
C LEU A 154 13.21 -20.48 1.50
N ILE A 155 13.49 -20.84 0.24
CA ILE A 155 12.88 -20.20 -0.92
C ILE A 155 11.35 -20.39 -0.91
N PRO A 156 10.79 -21.59 -0.70
CA PRO A 156 9.34 -21.76 -0.58
C PRO A 156 8.73 -20.97 0.58
N ALA A 157 9.42 -20.90 1.74
CA ALA A 157 8.95 -20.14 2.89
C ALA A 157 8.91 -18.63 2.61
N LEU A 158 9.93 -18.10 1.92
CA LEU A 158 10.00 -16.72 1.46
C LEU A 158 8.89 -16.39 0.47
N ARG A 159 8.69 -17.24 -0.55
CA ARG A 159 7.60 -17.06 -1.54
C ARG A 159 6.24 -17.01 -0.86
N ALA A 160 5.96 -17.93 0.06
CA ALA A 160 4.72 -17.93 0.83
C ALA A 160 4.55 -16.64 1.65
N ALA A 161 5.60 -16.19 2.34
CA ALA A 161 5.56 -14.96 3.13
C ALA A 161 5.27 -13.72 2.28
N LEU A 162 5.88 -13.62 1.09
CA LEU A 162 5.66 -12.50 0.17
C LEU A 162 4.21 -12.48 -0.34
N ILE A 163 3.66 -13.64 -0.69
CA ILE A 163 2.26 -13.76 -1.13
C ILE A 163 1.31 -13.36 0.00
N GLU A 164 1.57 -13.76 1.24
CA GLU A 164 0.80 -13.38 2.42
C GLU A 164 0.80 -11.84 2.65
N GLU A 165 1.89 -11.16 2.29
CA GLU A 165 2.03 -9.69 2.37
C GLU A 165 1.51 -8.96 1.10
N GLY A 166 0.86 -9.67 0.17
CA GLY A 166 0.22 -9.08 -1.01
C GLY A 166 1.14 -8.84 -2.20
N VAL A 167 2.33 -9.44 -2.22
CA VAL A 167 3.25 -9.40 -3.35
C VAL A 167 2.86 -10.44 -4.40
N GLU A 168 3.01 -10.09 -5.68
CA GLU A 168 2.88 -11.05 -6.78
C GLU A 168 4.24 -11.74 -7.01
N VAL A 169 4.34 -13.02 -6.66
CA VAL A 169 5.57 -13.80 -6.89
C VAL A 169 5.51 -14.44 -8.27
N ILE A 170 6.52 -14.15 -9.10
CA ILE A 170 6.61 -14.67 -10.47
C ILE A 170 7.70 -15.73 -10.60
N ASP A 171 7.62 -16.54 -11.66
CA ASP A 171 8.51 -17.69 -11.89
C ASP A 171 9.68 -17.40 -12.84
N HIS A 172 9.69 -16.24 -13.50
CA HIS A 172 10.75 -15.83 -14.42
C HIS A 172 11.08 -14.35 -14.26
N ALA A 173 12.33 -13.98 -14.53
CA ALA A 173 12.75 -12.59 -14.51
C ALA A 173 12.04 -11.79 -15.62
N THR A 174 11.54 -10.60 -15.27
CA THR A 174 10.92 -9.66 -16.22
C THR A 174 11.41 -8.25 -15.94
N SER A 175 11.34 -7.37 -16.94
CA SER A 175 11.82 -5.98 -16.83
C SER A 175 10.99 -5.09 -15.90
N LYS A 176 9.89 -5.61 -15.34
CA LYS A 176 9.00 -4.89 -14.40
C LYS A 176 8.94 -5.55 -13.02
N ALA A 177 9.84 -6.51 -12.75
CA ALA A 177 9.87 -7.25 -11.52
C ALA A 177 11.18 -7.05 -10.78
N LEU A 178 11.09 -6.97 -9.47
CA LEU A 178 12.24 -6.99 -8.58
C LEU A 178 12.80 -8.40 -8.50
N THR A 179 14.09 -8.54 -8.24
CA THR A 179 14.72 -9.85 -8.05
C THR A 179 15.14 -10.04 -6.61
N LEU A 180 14.62 -11.08 -5.96
CA LEU A 180 15.02 -11.51 -4.64
C LEU A 180 15.96 -12.72 -4.76
N THR A 181 17.25 -12.48 -4.55
CA THR A 181 18.30 -13.50 -4.61
C THR A 181 18.54 -14.10 -3.21
N VAL A 182 18.52 -15.43 -3.12
CA VAL A 182 18.71 -16.18 -1.87
C VAL A 182 19.92 -17.10 -1.99
N ASN A 183 20.95 -16.88 -1.19
CA ASN A 183 22.11 -17.77 -1.11
C ASN A 183 22.21 -18.30 0.31
N ALA A 184 22.12 -19.62 0.48
CA ALA A 184 22.07 -20.23 1.81
C ALA A 184 22.93 -21.50 1.85
N ASP A 185 23.69 -21.69 2.93
CA ASP A 185 24.46 -22.91 3.17
C ASP A 185 24.52 -23.27 4.66
N THR A 186 24.37 -24.56 4.95
CA THR A 186 24.60 -25.09 6.30
C THR A 186 26.03 -25.60 6.45
N GLN A 187 26.67 -25.22 7.55
CA GLN A 187 27.95 -25.76 7.97
C GLN A 187 27.75 -26.73 9.14
N ALA A 188 28.57 -27.78 9.18
CA ALA A 188 28.57 -28.69 10.33
C ALA A 188 29.13 -27.96 11.54
N GLY A 189 28.38 -27.99 12.64
CA GLY A 189 28.89 -27.63 13.95
C GLY A 189 29.60 -28.81 14.60
N GLY A 190 30.01 -28.60 15.85
CA GLY A 190 30.39 -29.71 16.71
C GLY A 190 29.21 -30.65 17.02
N GLY A 191 29.49 -31.68 17.80
CA GLY A 191 28.49 -32.60 18.32
C GLY A 191 28.83 -33.01 19.73
N GLY A 192 27.82 -33.41 20.50
CA GLY A 192 27.97 -33.85 21.88
C GLY A 192 26.75 -34.64 22.33
N SER A 193 26.96 -35.69 23.13
CA SER A 193 25.88 -36.53 23.69
C SER A 193 24.91 -37.11 22.66
N GLY A 194 25.39 -37.48 21.47
CA GLY A 194 24.57 -38.08 20.41
C GLY A 194 23.79 -37.09 19.53
N PHE A 195 23.98 -35.78 19.74
CA PHE A 195 23.39 -34.74 18.90
C PHE A 195 24.38 -34.16 17.90
N PHE A 196 23.88 -33.87 16.70
CA PHE A 196 24.56 -33.12 15.66
C PHE A 196 24.04 -31.69 15.63
N ILE A 197 24.96 -30.74 15.45
CA ILE A 197 24.64 -29.32 15.31
C ILE A 197 24.94 -28.91 13.86
N ALA A 198 24.04 -28.11 13.28
CA ALA A 198 24.27 -27.42 12.01
C ALA A 198 24.06 -25.92 12.20
N TYR A 199 24.86 -25.12 11.52
CA TYR A 199 24.73 -23.67 11.48
C TYR A 199 24.42 -23.23 10.05
N LEU A 200 23.25 -22.65 9.84
CA LEU A 200 22.87 -22.06 8.56
C LEU A 200 23.30 -20.61 8.51
N ASN A 201 23.96 -20.23 7.42
CA ASN A 201 24.13 -18.85 7.01
C ASN A 201 23.35 -18.62 5.72
N ALA A 202 22.63 -17.50 5.62
CA ALA A 202 21.92 -17.12 4.42
C ALA A 202 22.04 -15.62 4.13
N THR A 203 22.08 -15.28 2.86
CA THR A 203 22.09 -13.91 2.35
C THR A 203 20.91 -13.76 1.41
N ILE A 204 20.07 -12.78 1.69
CA ILE A 204 18.86 -12.46 0.95
C ILE A 204 19.00 -11.03 0.45
N GLU A 205 19.04 -10.87 -0.86
CA GLU A 205 19.29 -9.59 -1.53
C GLU A 205 18.13 -9.26 -2.46
N LEU A 206 17.62 -8.04 -2.36
CA LEU A 206 16.64 -7.51 -3.28
C LEU A 206 17.29 -6.48 -4.18
N THR A 207 17.13 -6.70 -5.48
CA THR A 207 17.56 -5.76 -6.50
C THR A 207 16.37 -5.23 -7.28
N ASP A 208 16.49 -3.99 -7.76
CA ASP A 208 15.56 -3.43 -8.74
C ASP A 208 15.71 -4.08 -10.12
N GLU A 209 14.89 -3.63 -11.07
CA GLU A 209 14.95 -4.04 -12.48
C GLU A 209 16.31 -3.78 -13.17
N ASN A 210 17.12 -2.87 -12.63
CA ASN A 210 18.45 -2.52 -13.12
C ASN A 210 19.57 -3.27 -12.37
N GLY A 211 19.23 -4.16 -11.43
CA GLY A 211 20.20 -4.87 -10.60
C GLY A 211 20.77 -4.04 -9.44
N LYS A 212 20.24 -2.84 -9.17
CA LYS A 212 20.66 -2.02 -8.04
C LYS A 212 20.12 -2.62 -6.74
N LEU A 213 21.00 -2.82 -5.77
CA LEU A 213 20.62 -3.30 -4.44
C LEU A 213 19.68 -2.30 -3.75
N ILE A 214 18.47 -2.76 -3.45
CA ILE A 214 17.47 -2.04 -2.64
C ILE A 214 17.69 -2.38 -1.16
N MET A 215 17.83 -3.66 -0.85
CA MET A 215 17.95 -4.15 0.53
C MET A 215 18.69 -5.47 0.59
N GLN A 216 19.40 -5.71 1.68
CA GLN A 216 20.03 -6.99 1.99
C GLN A 216 19.74 -7.41 3.43
N LYS A 217 19.57 -8.71 3.65
CA LYS A 217 19.47 -9.33 4.96
C LYS A 217 20.38 -10.54 5.03
N ASN A 218 21.23 -10.56 6.06
CA ASN A 218 22.03 -11.72 6.41
C ASN A 218 21.40 -12.43 7.61
N LEU A 219 21.30 -13.75 7.52
CA LEU A 219 21.01 -14.66 8.61
C LEU A 219 22.31 -15.39 8.93
N GLU A 220 22.75 -15.30 10.17
CA GLU A 220 24.03 -15.85 10.58
C GLU A 220 23.83 -16.88 11.68
N ARG A 221 24.50 -18.02 11.52
CA ARG A 221 24.62 -19.06 12.54
C ARG A 221 23.28 -19.55 13.09
N ILE A 222 22.25 -19.68 12.25
CA ILE A 222 20.97 -20.25 12.66
C ILE A 222 21.18 -21.72 13.05
N LYS A 223 20.97 -22.02 14.32
CA LYS A 223 21.34 -23.30 14.93
C LYS A 223 20.23 -24.35 14.79
N GLY A 224 20.51 -25.40 14.03
CA GLY A 224 19.75 -26.65 14.02
C GLY A 224 20.42 -27.71 14.90
N VAL A 225 19.61 -28.47 15.65
CA VAL A 225 20.10 -29.55 16.52
C VAL A 225 19.20 -30.76 16.35
N GLN A 226 19.76 -31.91 15.99
CA GLN A 226 19.04 -33.16 15.81
C GLN A 226 19.94 -34.37 16.08
N LEU A 227 19.34 -35.56 16.17
CA LEU A 227 20.05 -36.84 16.32
C LEU A 227 20.73 -37.30 15.03
N ASP A 228 20.44 -36.64 13.90
CA ASP A 228 21.02 -36.93 12.60
C ASP A 228 21.55 -35.64 11.96
N ARG A 229 22.68 -35.76 11.25
CA ARG A 229 23.37 -34.61 10.64
C ARG A 229 22.54 -33.94 9.55
N LEU A 230 21.84 -34.70 8.71
CA LEU A 230 20.98 -34.11 7.67
C LEU A 230 19.77 -33.43 8.30
N LYS A 231 19.13 -34.09 9.27
CA LYS A 231 18.01 -33.51 10.03
C LYS A 231 18.41 -32.24 10.78
N ALA A 232 19.65 -32.15 11.28
CA ALA A 232 20.15 -30.94 11.93
C ALA A 232 20.22 -29.77 10.94
N GLY A 233 20.67 -30.02 9.71
CA GLY A 233 20.66 -29.03 8.62
C GLY A 233 19.23 -28.59 8.26
N GLN A 234 18.32 -29.55 8.09
CA GLN A 234 16.90 -29.25 7.82
C GLN A 234 16.25 -28.41 8.93
N GLU A 235 16.58 -28.71 10.18
CA GLU A 235 16.07 -27.95 11.33
C GLU A 235 16.60 -26.50 11.36
N ALA A 236 17.86 -26.29 10.94
CA ALA A 236 18.41 -24.94 10.79
C ALA A 236 17.65 -24.14 9.72
N TYR A 237 17.37 -24.77 8.57
CA TYR A 237 16.55 -24.20 7.49
C TYR A 237 15.12 -23.88 7.94
N ARG A 238 14.47 -24.79 8.65
CA ARG A 238 13.11 -24.58 9.18
C ARG A 238 13.05 -23.36 10.10
N LYS A 239 14.04 -23.21 10.99
CA LYS A 239 14.13 -22.04 11.90
C LYS A 239 14.39 -20.75 11.14
N ALA A 240 15.25 -20.75 10.13
CA ALA A 240 15.47 -19.58 9.29
C ALA A 240 14.19 -19.15 8.55
N GLY A 241 13.41 -20.10 8.03
CA GLY A 241 12.10 -19.81 7.43
C GLY A 241 11.14 -19.12 8.39
N ILE A 242 11.13 -19.52 9.67
CA ILE A 242 10.31 -18.86 10.71
C ILE A 242 10.80 -17.44 11.01
N GLU A 243 12.11 -17.23 11.10
CA GLU A 243 12.69 -15.91 11.37
C GLU A 243 12.36 -14.90 10.26
N ILE A 244 12.38 -15.36 9.01
CA ILE A 244 12.06 -14.55 7.83
C ILE A 244 10.58 -14.18 7.78
N LYS A 245 9.67 -15.14 8.02
CA LYS A 245 8.21 -14.94 7.92
C LYS A 245 7.65 -13.83 8.82
N GLY A 246 8.40 -13.40 9.83
CA GLY A 246 7.99 -12.33 10.74
C GLY A 246 8.33 -10.92 10.21
N ARG A 247 9.03 -10.15 11.05
CA ARG A 247 9.31 -8.72 10.81
C ARG A 247 10.11 -8.42 9.54
N PHE A 248 10.82 -9.40 8.97
CA PHE A 248 11.62 -9.17 7.78
C PHE A 248 10.73 -8.91 6.57
N THR A 249 9.83 -9.83 6.22
CA THR A 249 8.96 -9.68 5.04
C THR A 249 8.06 -8.45 5.15
N SER A 250 7.48 -8.18 6.33
CA SER A 250 6.66 -6.98 6.53
C SER A 250 7.44 -5.68 6.34
N LYS A 251 8.65 -5.55 6.92
CA LYS A 251 9.53 -4.38 6.69
C LYS A 251 9.97 -4.27 5.23
N PHE A 252 10.24 -5.42 4.63
CA PHE A 252 10.69 -5.53 3.26
C PHE A 252 9.64 -5.02 2.28
N VAL A 253 8.39 -5.50 2.41
CA VAL A 253 7.29 -5.04 1.55
C VAL A 253 6.93 -3.59 1.87
N GLY A 254 6.95 -3.18 3.14
CA GLY A 254 6.73 -1.78 3.52
C GLY A 254 7.70 -0.80 2.83
N ALA A 255 8.97 -1.16 2.69
CA ALA A 255 9.97 -0.34 2.00
C ALA A 255 9.70 -0.13 0.49
N LEU A 256 8.80 -0.92 -0.12
CA LEU A 256 8.37 -0.71 -1.51
C LEU A 256 7.33 0.41 -1.66
N TYR A 257 6.73 0.84 -0.56
CA TYR A 257 5.66 1.83 -0.50
C TYR A 257 6.13 3.19 0.09
N GLU A 258 7.43 3.35 0.35
CA GLU A 258 8.11 4.58 0.86
C GLU A 258 9.05 5.19 -0.20
#